data_AF-A0A0R2A8Z6-F1
#
_entry.id   AF-A0A0R2A8Z6-F1
#
_cell.length_a   1.000
_cell.length_b   1.000
_cell.length_c   1.000
_cell.angle_alpha   90.00
_cell.angle_beta   90.00
_cell.angle_gamma   90.00
#
_symmetry.space_group_name_H-M   'P 1'
#
loop_
_entity.id
_entity.type
_entity.pdbx_description
1 polymer ?
#
loop_
_entity_poly.entity_id
_entity_poly.type
_entity_poly.pdbx_seq_one_letter_code
_entity_poly.pdbx_strand_id
1 'polypeptide(L)'
;MDKPYGVKAWADISFKGANDLNGELKVVSIYRENGKYWACLPFEVKVTKKTKTGQKTAVDVNVGHLDYPEGQVKTLPNNLKALYKRIKHYQRLLARKRVANGKKRPKQIITLRREQSCNVIIAKSLVFNTILFKSLPTMLVNNYDRIVIEDLAVKQM
;
A
#
# COMPACT_ATOMS: atom_id res chain seq x y z
N MET A 1 34.09 -6.01 -13.15
CA MET A 1 32.79 -5.76 -13.80
C MET A 1 33.01 -5.92 -15.29
N ASP A 2 32.42 -6.94 -15.91
CA ASP A 2 32.64 -7.22 -17.32
C ASP A 2 31.84 -6.24 -18.17
N LYS A 3 32.55 -5.52 -19.07
CA LYS A 3 31.94 -4.62 -20.03
C LYS A 3 31.16 -5.44 -21.06
N PRO A 4 29.89 -5.10 -21.38
CA PRO A 4 29.16 -5.79 -22.43
C PRO A 4 29.85 -5.61 -23.80
N TYR A 5 29.92 -6.72 -24.55
CA TYR A 5 30.58 -6.78 -25.84
C TYR A 5 29.90 -5.85 -26.86
N GLY A 6 30.68 -5.09 -27.63
CA GLY A 6 30.19 -4.23 -28.72
C GLY A 6 29.68 -2.84 -28.30
N VAL A 7 29.77 -2.46 -27.03
CA VAL A 7 29.27 -1.16 -26.56
C VAL A 7 30.36 -0.08 -26.58
N LYS A 8 30.12 1.01 -27.32
CA LYS A 8 31.04 2.17 -27.44
C LYS A 8 31.12 3.00 -26.15
N ALA A 9 29.99 3.28 -25.52
CA ALA A 9 29.90 4.03 -24.26
C ALA A 9 29.27 3.14 -23.18
N TRP A 10 30.06 2.80 -22.18
CA TRP A 10 29.62 2.08 -20.98
C TRP A 10 29.82 3.03 -19.79
N ALA A 11 28.82 3.15 -18.95
CA ALA A 11 28.90 3.93 -17.72
C ALA A 11 28.18 3.16 -16.61
N ASP A 12 28.75 3.21 -15.42
CA ASP A 12 28.14 2.63 -14.24
C ASP A 12 26.95 3.48 -13.78
N ILE A 13 25.94 2.83 -13.18
CA ILE A 13 24.81 3.53 -12.57
C ILE A 13 25.19 3.85 -11.13
N SER A 14 25.34 5.13 -10.80
CA SER A 14 25.61 5.55 -9.43
C SER A 14 24.44 5.16 -8.53
N PHE A 15 24.69 4.31 -7.54
CA PHE A 15 23.68 3.81 -6.62
C PHE A 15 24.00 4.27 -5.19
N LYS A 16 23.09 5.02 -4.56
CA LYS A 16 23.19 5.44 -3.16
C LYS A 16 22.40 4.47 -2.28
N GLY A 17 22.96 4.11 -1.12
CA GLY A 17 22.32 3.20 -0.16
C GLY A 17 22.79 1.74 -0.24
N ALA A 18 23.84 1.44 -1.01
CA ALA A 18 24.43 0.09 -1.06
C ALA A 18 24.88 -0.43 0.31
N ASN A 19 25.36 0.46 1.18
CA ASN A 19 25.90 0.07 2.48
C ASN A 19 24.84 -0.49 3.44
N ASP A 20 23.56 -0.17 3.21
CA ASP A 20 22.45 -0.70 4.01
C ASP A 20 21.94 -2.05 3.47
N LEU A 21 22.43 -2.48 2.30
CA LEU A 21 22.05 -3.74 1.66
C LEU A 21 22.96 -4.87 2.16
N ASN A 22 22.49 -5.55 3.20
CA ASN A 22 23.10 -6.80 3.65
C ASN A 22 22.46 -7.99 2.94
N GLY A 23 23.26 -9.02 2.65
CA GLY A 23 22.78 -10.29 2.08
C GLY A 23 23.41 -10.64 0.73
N GLU A 24 23.07 -11.82 0.23
CA GLU A 24 23.53 -12.31 -1.07
C GLU A 24 22.56 -11.86 -2.17
N LEU A 25 23.07 -11.12 -3.16
CA LEU A 25 22.28 -10.71 -4.32
C LEU A 25 21.91 -11.93 -5.16
N LYS A 26 20.61 -12.15 -5.37
CA LYS A 26 20.08 -13.21 -6.24
C LYS A 26 19.78 -12.67 -7.63
N VAL A 27 18.96 -13.39 -8.40
CA VAL A 27 18.63 -13.04 -9.78
C VAL A 27 17.95 -11.68 -9.83
N VAL A 28 18.59 -10.75 -10.54
CA VAL A 28 18.08 -9.41 -10.79
C VAL A 28 17.09 -9.46 -11.95
N SER A 29 15.91 -8.89 -11.76
CA SER A 29 14.94 -8.72 -12.84
C SER A 29 14.86 -7.26 -13.26
N ILE A 30 14.90 -7.02 -14.58
CA ILE A 30 14.76 -5.69 -15.17
C ILE A 30 13.51 -5.70 -16.04
N TYR A 31 12.62 -4.75 -15.80
CA TYR A 31 11.39 -4.61 -16.58
C TYR A 31 11.08 -3.14 -16.85
N ARG A 32 10.19 -2.91 -17.83
CA ARG A 32 9.78 -1.56 -18.22
C ARG A 32 8.30 -1.39 -17.98
N GLU A 33 7.96 -0.36 -17.20
CA GLU A 33 6.57 -0.03 -16.88
C GLU A 33 6.40 1.50 -16.91
N ASN A 34 5.31 1.99 -17.51
CA ASN A 34 5.00 3.41 -17.63
C ASN A 34 6.15 4.24 -18.25
N GLY A 35 6.85 3.66 -19.24
CA GLY A 35 7.97 4.28 -19.91
C GLY A 35 9.27 4.33 -19.11
N LYS A 36 9.28 3.88 -17.85
CA LYS A 36 10.44 3.83 -16.96
C LYS A 36 10.98 2.40 -16.85
N TYR A 37 12.30 2.28 -16.75
CA TYR A 37 12.95 1.00 -16.42
C TYR A 37 13.02 0.84 -14.90
N TRP A 38 12.71 -0.35 -14.44
CA TRP A 38 12.78 -0.78 -13.04
C TRP A 38 13.72 -1.98 -12.94
N ALA A 39 14.53 -2.01 -11.90
CA ALA A 39 15.36 -3.15 -11.54
C ALA A 39 14.99 -3.61 -10.14
N CYS A 40 14.65 -4.90 -9.98
CA CYS A 40 14.42 -5.53 -8.68
C CYS A 40 15.65 -6.34 -8.31
N LEU A 41 16.26 -5.97 -7.18
CA LEU A 41 17.49 -6.54 -6.63
C LEU A 41 17.14 -7.33 -5.36
N PRO A 42 16.76 -8.61 -5.44
CA PRO A 42 16.44 -9.40 -4.27
C PRO A 42 17.72 -9.82 -3.52
N PHE A 43 17.74 -9.61 -2.21
CA PHE A 43 18.84 -10.02 -1.33
C PHE A 43 18.38 -11.14 -0.40
N GLU A 44 19.13 -12.24 -0.37
CA GLU A 44 18.94 -13.29 0.62
C GLU A 44 19.69 -12.92 1.90
N VAL A 45 18.95 -12.83 3.00
CA VAL A 45 19.49 -12.50 4.32
C VAL A 45 19.20 -13.61 5.32
N LYS A 46 20.20 -13.94 6.14
CA LYS A 46 19.99 -14.81 7.30
C LYS A 46 19.25 -14.02 8.38
N VAL A 47 18.00 -14.39 8.63
CA VAL A 47 17.18 -13.78 9.69
C VAL A 47 17.50 -14.48 11.02
N THR A 48 17.98 -13.71 12.00
CA THR A 48 18.13 -14.21 13.37
C THR A 48 16.74 -14.41 14.00
N LYS A 49 16.55 -15.56 14.64
CA LYS A 49 15.31 -15.80 15.39
C LYS A 49 15.26 -14.85 16.57
N LYS A 50 14.13 -14.17 16.75
CA LYS A 50 13.89 -13.35 17.94
C LYS A 50 13.80 -14.22 19.19
N THR A 51 14.13 -13.64 20.33
CA THR A 51 13.89 -14.23 21.64
C THR A 51 12.40 -14.46 21.83
N LYS A 52 12.01 -15.64 22.31
CA LYS A 52 10.61 -15.97 22.57
C LYS A 52 10.05 -15.09 23.69
N THR A 53 8.92 -14.45 23.45
CA THR A 53 8.22 -13.65 24.47
C THR A 53 7.27 -14.49 25.34
N GLY A 54 6.87 -15.67 24.87
CA GLY A 54 5.86 -16.53 25.49
C GLY A 54 4.43 -16.03 25.34
N GLN A 55 4.23 -14.86 24.72
CA GLN A 55 2.94 -14.20 24.64
C GLN A 55 2.19 -14.57 23.37
N LYS A 56 0.86 -14.63 23.49
CA LYS A 56 -0.07 -14.92 22.39
C LYS A 56 -1.08 -13.78 22.27
N THR A 57 -1.43 -13.44 21.04
CA THR A 57 -2.43 -12.43 20.74
C THR A 57 -3.36 -12.89 19.63
N ALA A 58 -4.50 -12.22 19.51
CA ALA A 58 -5.45 -12.39 18.43
C ALA A 58 -5.79 -11.03 17.83
N VAL A 59 -6.05 -10.98 16.53
CA VAL A 59 -6.45 -9.77 15.81
C VAL A 59 -7.82 -10.00 15.19
N ASP A 60 -8.79 -9.20 15.63
CA ASP A 60 -10.12 -9.05 15.05
C ASP A 60 -10.09 -7.90 14.03
N VAL A 61 -10.59 -8.15 12.83
CA VAL A 61 -10.46 -7.30 11.64
C VAL A 61 -11.80 -6.63 11.33
N ASN A 62 -12.05 -5.54 12.05
CA ASN A 62 -13.25 -4.73 11.89
C ASN A 62 -13.18 -3.69 10.74
N VAL A 63 -14.34 -3.15 10.37
CA VAL A 63 -14.42 -2.07 9.38
C VAL A 63 -13.95 -0.75 10.01
N GLY A 64 -12.77 -0.30 9.60
CA GLY A 64 -12.20 0.99 9.99
C GLY A 64 -11.41 0.99 11.31
N HIS A 65 -11.27 -0.16 11.95
CA HIS A 65 -10.42 -0.40 13.10
C HIS A 65 -10.03 -1.89 13.19
N LEU A 66 -8.98 -2.19 13.94
CA LEU A 66 -8.54 -3.54 14.28
C LEU A 66 -8.50 -3.64 15.79
N ASP A 67 -9.01 -4.73 16.34
CA ASP A 67 -9.01 -4.97 17.78
C ASP A 67 -8.05 -6.11 18.12
N TYR A 68 -7.35 -5.95 19.24
CA TYR A 68 -6.50 -6.97 19.84
C TYR A 68 -6.65 -6.88 21.36
N PRO A 69 -6.33 -7.93 22.14
CA PRO A 69 -6.62 -7.98 23.58
C PRO A 69 -6.14 -6.77 24.40
N GLU A 70 -5.08 -6.11 23.95
CA GLU A 70 -4.45 -4.97 24.64
C GLU A 70 -4.82 -3.60 24.05
N GLY A 71 -5.61 -3.55 22.96
CA GLY A 71 -6.00 -2.27 22.39
C GLY A 71 -6.71 -2.32 21.04
N GLN A 72 -6.86 -1.12 20.46
CA GLN A 72 -7.52 -0.92 19.17
C GLN A 72 -6.67 -0.02 18.29
N VAL A 73 -6.50 -0.42 17.03
CA VAL A 73 -5.83 0.39 16.00
C VAL A 73 -6.86 0.89 14.99
N LYS A 74 -7.04 2.21 14.94
CA LYS A 74 -7.92 2.84 13.94
C LYS A 74 -7.27 2.77 12.57
N THR A 75 -7.95 2.14 11.61
CA THR A 75 -7.49 2.05 10.22
C THR A 75 -8.15 3.11 9.33
N LEU A 76 -9.22 3.77 9.80
CA LEU A 76 -9.92 4.80 9.04
C LEU A 76 -9.55 6.22 9.51
N PRO A 77 -8.69 6.95 8.78
CA PRO A 77 -8.35 8.32 9.15
C PRO A 77 -9.53 9.27 8.91
N ASN A 78 -9.62 10.30 9.74
CA ASN A 78 -10.76 11.25 9.75
C ASN A 78 -10.92 11.99 8.40
N ASN A 79 -9.81 12.27 7.71
CA ASN A 79 -9.80 12.87 6.38
C ASN A 79 -10.50 11.99 5.33
N LEU A 80 -10.39 10.67 5.43
CA LEU A 80 -11.01 9.75 4.49
C LEU A 80 -12.54 9.78 4.61
N LYS A 81 -13.07 9.90 5.84
CA LYS A 81 -14.51 10.12 6.07
C LYS A 81 -15.00 11.40 5.40
N ALA A 82 -14.27 12.50 5.54
CA ALA A 82 -14.61 13.77 4.90
C ALA A 82 -14.57 13.67 3.36
N LEU A 83 -13.57 12.97 2.83
CA LEU A 83 -13.43 12.73 1.39
C LEU A 83 -14.57 11.87 0.83
N TYR A 84 -14.98 10.82 1.54
CA TYR A 84 -16.16 10.02 1.18
C TYR A 84 -17.46 10.84 1.19
N LYS A 85 -17.66 11.71 2.20
CA LYS A 85 -18.82 12.63 2.23
C LYS A 85 -18.82 13.56 1.02
N ARG A 86 -17.65 14.13 0.67
CA ARG A 86 -17.48 15.00 -0.50
C ARG A 86 -17.83 14.23 -1.79
N ILE A 87 -17.29 13.03 -1.96
CA ILE A 87 -17.59 12.17 -3.12
C ILE A 87 -19.07 11.86 -3.23
N LYS A 88 -19.71 11.44 -2.12
CA LYS A 88 -21.15 11.15 -2.09
C LYS A 88 -21.99 12.38 -2.48
N HIS A 89 -21.61 13.56 -2.00
CA HIS A 89 -22.25 14.82 -2.37
C HIS A 89 -22.14 15.10 -3.87
N TYR A 90 -20.93 15.02 -4.44
CA TYR A 90 -20.75 15.22 -5.89
C TYR A 90 -21.45 14.14 -6.72
N GLN A 91 -21.41 12.87 -6.30
CA GLN A 91 -22.15 11.80 -6.98
C GLN A 91 -23.65 12.10 -7.05
N ARG A 92 -24.26 12.64 -5.98
CA ARG A 92 -25.68 13.07 -5.97
C ARG A 92 -25.93 14.24 -6.93
N LEU A 93 -25.08 15.27 -6.90
CA LEU A 93 -25.18 16.39 -7.84
C LEU A 93 -25.07 15.92 -9.29
N LEU A 94 -24.17 14.98 -9.57
CA LEU A 94 -23.98 14.40 -10.88
C LEU A 94 -25.17 13.54 -11.33
N ALA A 95 -25.77 12.77 -10.42
CA ALA A 95 -26.99 12.01 -10.71
C ALA A 95 -28.13 12.96 -11.14
N ARG A 96 -28.34 14.05 -10.39
CA ARG A 96 -29.34 15.08 -10.74
C ARG A 96 -29.02 15.75 -12.09
N LYS A 97 -27.76 16.12 -12.33
CA LYS A 97 -27.33 16.71 -13.61
C LYS A 97 -27.46 15.75 -14.80
N ARG A 98 -27.34 14.44 -14.59
CA ARG A 98 -27.57 13.43 -15.65
C ARG A 98 -29.03 13.33 -16.04
N VAL A 99 -29.94 13.42 -15.06
CA VAL A 99 -31.39 13.47 -15.34
C VAL A 99 -31.73 14.74 -16.13
N ALA A 100 -31.16 15.89 -15.77
CA ALA A 100 -31.42 17.16 -16.44
C ALA A 100 -30.77 17.30 -17.84
N ASN A 101 -29.52 16.83 -18.04
CA ASN A 101 -28.75 17.07 -19.27
C ASN A 101 -28.77 15.90 -20.28
N GLY A 102 -29.41 14.78 -19.94
CA GLY A 102 -29.44 13.58 -20.79
C GLY A 102 -28.04 13.06 -21.15
N LYS A 103 -27.78 12.79 -22.44
CA LYS A 103 -26.52 12.20 -22.94
C LYS A 103 -25.32 13.18 -22.99
N LYS A 104 -25.53 14.49 -22.80
CA LYS A 104 -24.44 15.48 -22.90
C LYS A 104 -23.67 15.54 -21.58
N ARG A 105 -22.40 15.12 -21.60
CA ARG A 105 -21.54 15.01 -20.40
C ARG A 105 -20.44 16.09 -20.40
N PRO A 106 -20.48 17.08 -19.48
CA PRO A 106 -19.44 18.11 -19.40
C PRO A 106 -18.06 17.52 -19.03
N LYS A 107 -16.99 17.93 -19.73
CA LYS A 107 -15.61 17.47 -19.49
C LYS A 107 -15.13 17.74 -18.05
N GLN A 108 -15.50 18.89 -17.49
CA GLN A 108 -15.16 19.32 -16.11
C GLN A 108 -15.69 18.38 -15.01
N ILE A 109 -16.79 17.68 -15.27
CA ILE A 109 -17.39 16.72 -14.33
C ILE A 109 -16.58 15.42 -14.27
N ILE A 110 -15.98 15.03 -15.39
CA ILE A 110 -15.18 13.81 -15.50
C ILE A 110 -13.83 13.99 -14.80
N THR A 111 -13.20 15.16 -14.95
CA THR A 111 -11.94 15.51 -14.28
C THR A 111 -12.10 15.56 -12.77
N LEU A 112 -13.11 16.28 -12.24
CA LEU A 112 -13.39 16.33 -10.79
C LEU A 112 -13.65 14.94 -10.19
N ARG A 113 -14.32 14.04 -10.94
CA ARG A 113 -14.53 12.66 -10.50
C ARG A 113 -13.20 11.91 -10.41
N ARG A 114 -12.36 12.02 -11.43
CA ARG A 114 -11.03 11.36 -11.46
C ARG A 114 -10.18 11.83 -10.29
N GLU A 115 -10.09 13.13 -10.05
CA GLU A 115 -9.34 13.70 -8.92
C GLU A 115 -9.82 13.17 -7.57
N GLN A 116 -11.13 13.17 -7.32
CA GLN A 116 -11.66 12.66 -6.06
C GLN A 116 -11.45 11.16 -5.87
N SER A 117 -11.62 10.36 -6.92
CA SER A 117 -11.30 8.93 -6.90
C SER A 117 -9.82 8.69 -6.64
N CYS A 118 -8.93 9.44 -7.29
CA CYS A 118 -7.49 9.40 -7.04
C CYS A 118 -7.16 9.74 -5.58
N ASN A 119 -7.76 10.80 -5.02
CA ASN A 119 -7.54 11.19 -3.63
C ASN A 119 -7.96 10.10 -2.64
N VAL A 120 -9.04 9.35 -2.92
CA VAL A 120 -9.45 8.20 -2.07
C VAL A 120 -8.43 7.08 -2.16
N ILE A 121 -7.99 6.76 -3.37
CA ILE A 121 -6.98 5.71 -3.58
C ILE A 121 -5.70 6.08 -2.84
N ILE A 122 -5.24 7.32 -2.95
CA ILE A 122 -4.05 7.84 -2.24
C ILE A 122 -4.22 7.74 -0.72
N ALA A 123 -5.36 8.18 -0.19
CA ALA A 123 -5.62 8.11 1.25
C ALA A 123 -5.68 6.65 1.76
N LYS A 124 -6.29 5.74 1.00
CA LYS A 124 -6.29 4.31 1.31
C LYS A 124 -4.89 3.71 1.26
N SER A 125 -4.11 4.01 0.21
CA SER A 125 -2.74 3.49 0.07
C SER A 125 -1.85 3.97 1.20
N LEU A 126 -2.05 5.21 1.66
CA LEU A 126 -1.30 5.74 2.80
C LEU A 126 -1.59 4.95 4.07
N VAL A 127 -2.87 4.72 4.41
CA VAL A 127 -3.26 3.86 5.54
C VAL A 127 -2.67 2.46 5.43
N PHE A 128 -2.78 1.84 4.25
CA PHE A 128 -2.32 0.48 4.01
C PHE A 128 -0.81 0.37 4.22
N ASN A 129 -0.05 1.31 3.68
CA ASN A 129 1.41 1.32 3.79
C ASN A 129 1.91 1.70 5.20
N THR A 130 1.26 2.64 5.90
CA THR A 130 1.75 3.11 7.20
C THR A 130 1.27 2.24 8.35
N ILE A 131 -0.03 1.94 8.41
CA ILE A 131 -0.64 1.25 9.55
C ILE A 131 -0.55 -0.25 9.36
N LEU A 132 -1.08 -0.74 8.23
CA LEU A 132 -1.32 -2.18 8.02
C LEU A 132 -0.05 -2.95 7.66
N PHE A 133 0.88 -2.36 6.92
CA PHE A 133 2.13 -3.03 6.55
C PHE A 133 3.33 -2.69 7.41
N LYS A 134 3.31 -1.53 8.09
CA LYS A 134 4.49 -1.06 8.82
C LYS A 134 4.29 -1.10 10.32
N SER A 135 3.48 -0.21 10.88
CA SER A 135 3.46 -0.04 12.35
C SER A 135 2.87 -1.24 13.09
N LEU A 136 1.71 -1.74 12.65
CA LEU A 136 0.99 -2.80 13.37
C LEU A 136 1.69 -4.16 13.28
N PRO A 137 2.10 -4.66 12.10
CA PRO A 137 2.84 -5.93 12.03
C PRO A 137 4.16 -5.88 12.79
N THR A 138 4.87 -4.75 12.71
CA THR A 138 6.14 -4.58 13.45
C THR A 138 5.90 -4.70 14.95
N MET A 139 4.87 -4.03 15.47
CA MET A 139 4.50 -4.12 16.88
C MET A 139 4.11 -5.56 17.28
N LEU A 140 3.23 -6.21 16.50
CA LEU A 140 2.76 -7.56 16.80
C LEU A 140 3.90 -8.58 16.80
N VAL A 141 4.76 -8.56 15.77
CA VAL A 141 5.88 -9.52 15.61
C VAL A 141 7.05 -9.21 16.55
N ASN A 142 7.09 -8.03 17.18
CA ASN A 142 8.06 -7.73 18.24
C ASN A 142 7.60 -8.22 19.60
N ASN A 143 6.29 -8.20 19.87
CA ASN A 143 5.76 -8.42 21.22
C ASN A 143 5.19 -9.83 21.43
N TYR A 144 4.75 -10.51 20.37
CA TYR A 144 4.06 -11.80 20.48
C TYR A 144 4.72 -12.88 19.62
N ASP A 145 4.78 -14.09 20.17
CA ASP A 145 5.28 -15.27 19.47
C ASP A 145 4.20 -15.92 18.59
N ARG A 146 2.93 -15.79 19.00
CA ARG A 146 1.78 -16.33 18.28
C ARG A 146 0.75 -15.24 18.06
N ILE A 147 0.43 -14.99 16.80
CA ILE A 147 -0.58 -14.03 16.37
C ILE A 147 -1.64 -14.83 15.61
N VAL A 148 -2.85 -14.89 16.16
CA VAL A 148 -4.01 -15.44 15.46
C VAL A 148 -4.73 -14.29 14.77
N ILE A 149 -5.11 -14.46 13.51
CA ILE A 149 -5.87 -13.45 12.76
C ILE A 149 -7.20 -14.08 12.39
N GLU A 150 -8.28 -13.32 12.51
CA GLU A 150 -9.58 -13.81 12.08
C GLU A 150 -9.63 -14.13 10.58
N ASP A 151 -10.42 -15.15 10.24
CA ASP A 151 -10.73 -15.48 8.85
C ASP A 151 -12.01 -14.76 8.45
N LEU A 152 -11.86 -13.65 7.73
CA LEU A 152 -13.00 -12.92 7.19
C LEU A 152 -13.56 -13.66 5.98
N ALA A 153 -14.78 -14.18 6.11
CA ALA A 153 -15.55 -14.74 5.00
C ALA A 153 -16.11 -13.64 4.06
N VAL A 154 -15.23 -12.83 3.47
CA VAL A 154 -15.59 -11.64 2.66
C VAL A 154 -16.48 -11.97 1.45
N LYS A 155 -16.50 -13.24 0.99
CA LYS A 155 -17.33 -13.68 -0.14
C LYS A 155 -18.84 -13.67 0.15
N GLN A 156 -19.25 -13.51 1.41
CA GLN A 156 -20.66 -13.46 1.81
C GLN A 156 -21.15 -12.02 2.13
N MET A 157 -20.30 -11.00 1.95
CA MET A 157 -20.61 -9.57 2.11
C MET A 157 -20.87 -8.88 0.77
#